data_AF-A0A5B2VRK7-F1
#
_entry.id   AF-A0A5B2VRK7-F1
#
_cell.length_a   1.000
_cell.length_b   1.000
_cell.length_c   1.000
_cell.angle_alpha   90.00
_cell.angle_beta   90.00
_cell.angle_gamma   90.00
#
_symmetry.space_group_name_H-M   'P 1'
#
loop_
_entity.id
_entity.type
_entity.pdbx_description
1 polymer ?
#
loop_
_entity_poly.entity_id
_entity_poly.type
_entity_poly.pdbx_seq_one_letter_code
_entity_poly.pdbx_strand_id
1 'polypeptide(L)'
;SLPRRAVDSSGLGRNVALFNRVRLWAYRARLRYEDRVEWEEVTFAYAVNVNAEFAVELPLAEVGHTARSVARWVWRNFSREKFSTIQASRGRITSEAKREANRKRATKVDLATALEAWG
;
A
#
# COMPACT_ATOMS: atom_id res chain seq x y z
N SER A 1 -3.70 -21.30 -23.85
CA SER A 1 -3.90 -20.78 -22.48
C SER A 1 -3.26 -21.77 -21.51
N LEU A 2 -2.11 -21.44 -20.90
CA LEU A 2 -1.41 -22.36 -19.99
C LEU A 2 -2.19 -22.54 -18.68
N PRO A 3 -2.21 -23.75 -18.08
CA PRO A 3 -3.09 -24.07 -16.97
C PRO A 3 -2.62 -23.39 -15.68
N ARG A 4 -3.55 -22.70 -15.04
CA ARG A 4 -3.42 -21.89 -13.82
C ARG A 4 -3.14 -22.70 -12.54
N ARG A 5 -2.62 -23.94 -12.62
CA ARG A 5 -2.80 -24.95 -11.56
C ARG A 5 -1.54 -25.74 -11.15
N ALA A 6 -0.34 -25.17 -11.31
CA ALA A 6 0.91 -25.84 -10.89
C ALA A 6 1.83 -24.99 -10.01
N VAL A 7 1.37 -23.85 -9.49
CA VAL A 7 2.18 -22.99 -8.60
C VAL A 7 1.97 -23.33 -7.11
N ASP A 8 0.90 -24.05 -6.77
CA ASP A 8 0.40 -24.22 -5.40
C ASP A 8 1.11 -25.29 -4.56
N SER A 9 1.89 -26.19 -5.17
CA SER A 9 2.58 -27.27 -4.45
C SER A 9 3.97 -26.90 -3.94
N SER A 10 4.45 -25.68 -4.22
CA SER A 10 5.80 -25.22 -3.84
C SER A 10 5.72 -24.05 -2.85
N GLY A 11 6.67 -23.97 -1.91
CA GLY A 11 6.86 -22.78 -1.05
C GLY A 11 7.05 -21.48 -1.84
N LEU A 12 7.52 -21.59 -3.10
CA LEU A 12 7.70 -20.47 -4.02
C LEU A 12 6.38 -19.73 -4.33
N GLY A 13 5.29 -20.46 -4.56
CA GLY A 13 3.98 -19.86 -4.85
C GLY A 13 3.46 -19.00 -3.70
N ARG A 14 3.62 -19.50 -2.47
CA ARG A 14 3.27 -18.79 -1.24
C ARG A 14 4.16 -17.58 -1.01
N ASN A 15 5.47 -17.69 -1.25
CA ASN A 15 6.39 -16.55 -1.11
C ASN A 15 6.01 -15.40 -2.06
N VAL A 16 5.70 -15.71 -3.32
CA VAL A 16 5.23 -14.70 -4.30
C VAL A 16 3.90 -14.08 -3.86
N ALA A 17 2.97 -14.89 -3.34
CA ALA A 17 1.70 -14.40 -2.81
C ALA A 17 1.90 -13.45 -1.61
N LEU A 18 2.76 -13.83 -0.65
CA LEU A 18 3.13 -13.01 0.50
C LEU A 18 3.71 -11.67 0.05
N PHE A 19 4.73 -11.70 -0.82
CA PHE A 19 5.36 -10.49 -1.36
C PHE A 19 4.34 -9.54 -2.01
N ASN A 20 3.44 -10.07 -2.84
CA ASN A 20 2.41 -9.28 -3.52
C ASN A 20 1.44 -8.62 -2.54
N ARG A 21 0.98 -9.35 -1.52
CA ARG A 21 0.08 -8.80 -0.50
C ARG A 21 0.76 -7.72 0.34
N VAL A 22 1.98 -7.99 0.82
CA VAL A 22 2.74 -7.07 1.67
C VAL A 22 3.10 -5.79 0.91
N ARG A 23 3.61 -5.86 -0.33
CA ARG A 23 3.98 -4.66 -1.10
C ARG A 23 2.79 -3.75 -1.42
N LEU A 24 1.63 -4.32 -1.75
CA LEU A 24 0.45 -3.53 -2.12
C LEU A 24 -0.14 -2.78 -0.92
N TRP A 25 -0.12 -3.42 0.25
CA TRP A 25 -0.42 -2.74 1.50
C TRP A 25 0.63 -1.65 1.81
N ALA A 26 1.92 -1.98 1.70
CA ALA A 26 3.01 -1.07 2.02
C ALA A 26 2.97 0.22 1.21
N TYR A 27 2.65 0.15 -0.09
CA TYR A 27 2.51 1.34 -0.94
C TYR A 27 1.44 2.33 -0.45
N ARG A 28 0.39 1.83 0.21
CA ARG A 28 -0.70 2.64 0.77
C ARG A 28 -0.40 3.12 2.18
N ALA A 29 0.34 2.33 2.96
CA ALA A 29 0.59 2.59 4.37
C ALA A 29 1.81 3.49 4.62
N ARG A 30 2.82 3.46 3.73
CA ARG A 30 4.16 4.04 3.97
C ARG A 30 4.17 5.47 4.49
N LEU A 31 3.33 6.36 3.95
CA LEU A 31 3.32 7.79 4.31
C LEU A 31 2.65 8.09 5.67
N ARG A 32 2.24 7.06 6.40
CA ARG A 32 1.73 7.16 7.77
C ARG A 32 2.84 7.03 8.82
N TYR A 33 4.03 6.61 8.42
CA TYR A 33 5.16 6.34 9.31
C TYR A 33 6.31 7.29 9.01
N GLU A 34 6.88 7.90 10.04
CA GLU A 34 8.03 8.80 9.93
C GLU A 34 9.31 8.17 10.49
N ASP A 35 9.19 7.15 11.36
CA ASP A 35 10.33 6.39 11.88
C ASP A 35 10.59 5.12 11.06
N ARG A 36 11.88 4.82 10.85
CA ARG A 36 12.29 3.68 10.02
C ARG A 36 12.20 2.35 10.76
N VAL A 37 12.50 2.34 12.06
CA VAL A 37 12.46 1.12 12.87
C VAL A 37 11.01 0.67 13.00
N GLU A 38 10.13 1.59 13.39
CA GLU A 38 8.68 1.37 13.44
C GLU A 38 8.14 0.86 12.09
N TRP A 39 8.59 1.45 10.98
CA TRP A 39 8.19 1.00 9.64
C TRP A 39 8.62 -0.44 9.32
N GLU A 40 9.85 -0.81 9.65
CA GLU A 40 10.36 -2.17 9.43
C GLU A 40 9.61 -3.18 10.33
N GLU A 41 9.32 -2.83 11.58
CA GLU A 41 8.54 -3.64 12.53
C GLU A 41 7.10 -3.86 12.09
N VAL A 42 6.38 -2.78 11.73
CA VAL A 42 4.98 -2.87 11.31
C VAL A 42 4.85 -3.62 9.97
N THR A 43 5.82 -3.47 9.07
CA THR A 43 5.86 -4.26 7.82
C THR A 43 6.07 -5.75 8.11
N PHE A 44 6.93 -6.08 9.08
CA PHE A 44 7.14 -7.46 9.50
C PHE A 44 5.88 -8.04 10.16
N ALA A 45 5.26 -7.33 11.10
CA ALA A 45 4.03 -7.75 11.76
C ALA A 45 2.90 -8.00 10.74
N TYR A 46 2.75 -7.12 9.75
CA TYR A 46 1.78 -7.31 8.67
C TYR A 46 2.10 -8.56 7.83
N ALA A 47 3.37 -8.80 7.50
CA ALA A 47 3.78 -10.00 6.75
C ALA A 47 3.52 -11.30 7.53
N VAL A 48 3.76 -11.31 8.85
CA VAL A 48 3.42 -12.44 9.73
C VAL A 48 1.91 -12.70 9.71
N ASN A 49 1.10 -11.64 9.84
CA ASN A 49 -0.35 -11.78 9.80
C ASN A 49 -0.85 -12.34 8.45
N VAL A 50 -0.28 -11.87 7.33
CA VAL A 50 -0.59 -12.42 6.00
C VAL A 50 -0.17 -13.89 5.88
N ASN A 51 0.97 -14.27 6.45
CA ASN A 51 1.46 -15.65 6.41
C ASN A 51 0.54 -16.61 7.17
N ALA A 52 -0.03 -16.18 8.29
CA ALA A 52 -0.97 -16.94 9.10
C ALA A 52 -2.30 -17.26 8.37
N GLU A 53 -2.60 -16.56 7.27
CA GLU A 53 -3.77 -16.86 6.44
C GLU A 53 -3.52 -17.99 5.42
N PHE A 54 -2.28 -18.46 5.26
CA PHE A 54 -1.99 -19.58 4.36
C PHE A 54 -2.34 -20.92 4.99
N ALA A 55 -2.88 -21.84 4.18
CA ALA A 55 -3.20 -23.20 4.65
C ALA A 55 -1.99 -23.95 5.22
N VAL A 56 -0.81 -23.65 4.69
CA VAL A 56 0.48 -24.02 5.28
C VAL A 56 1.32 -22.75 5.32
N GLU A 57 1.81 -22.40 6.50
CA GLU A 57 2.65 -21.22 6.69
C GLU A 57 4.04 -21.38 6.05
N LEU A 58 4.66 -20.24 5.69
CA LEU A 58 6.09 -20.19 5.37
C LEU A 58 6.93 -20.13 6.66
N PRO A 59 8.20 -20.59 6.61
CA PRO A 59 9.14 -20.36 7.70
C PRO A 59 9.30 -18.87 8.02
N LEU A 60 9.37 -18.52 9.30
CA LEU A 60 9.46 -17.13 9.75
C LEU A 60 10.66 -16.38 9.15
N ALA A 61 11.76 -17.07 8.87
CA ALA A 61 12.92 -16.50 8.20
C ALA A 61 12.59 -16.01 6.77
N GLU A 62 11.79 -16.76 6.00
CA GLU A 62 11.34 -16.35 4.66
C GLU A 62 10.37 -15.16 4.71
N VAL A 63 9.48 -15.17 5.71
CA VAL A 63 8.58 -14.04 5.97
C VAL A 63 9.39 -12.79 6.29
N GLY A 64 10.39 -12.91 7.18
CA GLY A 64 11.31 -11.84 7.55
C GLY A 64 12.10 -11.29 6.36
N HIS A 65 12.63 -12.15 5.49
CA HIS A 65 13.31 -11.73 4.26
C HIS A 65 12.38 -10.95 3.33
N THR A 66 11.17 -11.44 3.12
CA THR A 66 10.15 -10.80 2.28
C THR A 66 9.77 -9.42 2.83
N ALA A 67 9.44 -9.36 4.13
CA ALA A 67 9.07 -8.13 4.81
C ALA A 67 10.18 -7.07 4.71
N ARG A 68 11.43 -7.46 5.01
CA ARG A 68 12.61 -6.59 4.95
C ARG A 68 12.87 -6.06 3.53
N SER A 69 12.73 -6.91 2.52
CA SER A 69 12.87 -6.51 1.11
C SER A 69 11.86 -5.44 0.73
N VAL A 70 10.58 -5.65 1.06
CA VAL A 70 9.51 -4.68 0.81
C VAL A 70 9.75 -3.39 1.60
N ALA A 71 9.97 -3.49 2.90
CA ALA A 71 10.13 -2.34 3.79
C ALA A 71 11.23 -1.40 3.30
N ARG A 72 12.41 -1.94 2.99
CA ARG A 72 13.58 -1.15 2.54
C ARG A 72 13.35 -0.51 1.18
N TRP A 73 12.78 -1.25 0.23
CA TRP A 73 12.51 -0.69 -1.10
C TRP A 73 11.48 0.43 -1.03
N VAL A 74 10.39 0.23 -0.29
CA VAL A 74 9.34 1.24 -0.14
C VAL A 74 9.86 2.46 0.60
N TRP A 75 10.65 2.28 1.68
CA TRP A 75 11.28 3.38 2.42
C TRP A 75 12.11 4.29 1.52
N ARG A 76 12.93 3.72 0.64
CA ARG A 76 13.80 4.46 -0.29
C ARG A 76 13.03 5.16 -1.41
N ASN A 77 11.94 4.57 -1.88
CA ASN A 77 11.29 5.02 -3.11
C ASN A 77 10.09 5.94 -2.90
N PHE A 78 9.46 5.91 -1.72
CA PHE A 78 8.25 6.67 -1.43
C PHE A 78 8.59 7.85 -0.51
N SER A 79 8.18 9.05 -0.93
CA SER A 79 8.22 10.26 -0.12
C SER A 79 6.96 11.09 -0.35
N ARG A 80 6.63 11.98 0.60
CA ARG A 80 5.49 12.90 0.48
C ARG A 80 5.62 13.77 -0.78
N GLU A 81 6.83 14.23 -1.06
CA GLU A 81 7.16 15.00 -2.27
C GLU A 81 6.87 14.20 -3.55
N LYS A 82 7.42 12.98 -3.68
CA LYS A 82 7.16 12.13 -4.85
C LYS A 82 5.67 11.83 -5.03
N PHE A 83 4.97 11.58 -3.92
CA PHE A 83 3.52 11.35 -3.96
C PHE A 83 2.77 12.59 -4.46
N SER A 84 3.10 13.77 -3.94
CA SER A 84 2.54 15.05 -4.39
C SER A 84 2.76 15.28 -5.88
N THR A 85 3.98 15.06 -6.37
CA THR A 85 4.32 15.18 -7.80
C THR A 85 3.51 14.21 -8.68
N ILE A 86 3.35 12.95 -8.24
CA ILE A 86 2.52 11.97 -8.95
C ILE A 86 1.05 12.40 -8.97
N GLN A 87 0.51 12.91 -7.85
CA GLN A 87 -0.87 13.40 -7.78
C GLN A 87 -1.10 14.62 -8.67
N ALA A 88 -0.18 15.59 -8.65
CA ALA A 88 -0.24 16.78 -9.48
C ALA A 88 -0.22 16.41 -10.99
N SER A 89 0.67 15.50 -11.39
CA SER A 89 0.72 15.00 -12.76
C SER A 89 -0.59 14.31 -13.19
N ARG A 90 -1.14 13.44 -12.35
CA ARG A 90 -2.43 12.77 -12.60
C ARG A 90 -3.59 13.76 -12.71
N GLY A 91 -3.61 14.81 -11.88
CA GLY A 91 -4.61 15.86 -11.94
C GLY A 91 -4.60 16.61 -13.28
N ARG A 92 -3.43 16.82 -13.90
CA ARG A 92 -3.33 17.47 -15.21
C ARG A 92 -3.90 16.63 -16.35
N ILE A 93 -3.85 15.30 -16.23
CA ILE A 93 -4.33 14.35 -17.24
C ILE A 93 -5.85 14.13 -17.13
N THR A 94 -6.51 14.59 -16.05
CA THR A 94 -7.97 14.48 -15.94
C THR A 94 -8.73 15.43 -16.87
N SER A 95 -9.81 14.92 -17.46
CA SER A 95 -10.74 15.69 -18.29
C SER A 95 -11.36 16.84 -17.50
N GLU A 96 -11.77 17.89 -18.21
CA GLU A 96 -12.39 19.07 -17.61
C GLU A 96 -13.66 18.73 -16.81
N ALA A 97 -14.49 17.81 -17.33
CA ALA A 97 -15.64 17.28 -16.62
C ALA A 97 -15.27 16.63 -15.27
N LYS A 98 -14.16 15.87 -15.20
CA LYS A 98 -13.68 15.28 -13.95
C LYS A 98 -13.10 16.33 -13.00
N ARG A 99 -12.41 17.35 -13.53
CA ARG A 99 -11.91 18.48 -12.73
C ARG A 99 -13.06 19.26 -12.09
N GLU A 100 -14.11 19.53 -12.85
CA GLU A 100 -15.30 20.22 -12.34
C GLU A 100 -16.05 19.40 -11.29
N ALA A 101 -16.24 18.10 -11.53
CA ALA A 101 -16.84 17.21 -10.53
C ALA A 101 -16.03 17.16 -9.22
N ASN A 102 -14.69 17.17 -9.31
CA ASN A 102 -13.82 17.22 -8.14
C ASN A 102 -13.90 18.57 -7.40
N ARG A 103 -13.97 19.71 -8.12
CA ARG A 103 -14.16 21.03 -7.52
C ARG A 103 -15.46 21.11 -6.73
N LYS A 104 -16.59 20.71 -7.32
CA LYS A 104 -17.90 20.71 -6.65
C LYS A 104 -17.91 19.85 -5.38
N ARG A 105 -17.23 18.70 -5.42
CA ARG A 105 -17.10 17.81 -4.25
C ARG A 105 -16.29 18.47 -3.13
N ALA A 106 -15.17 19.13 -3.46
CA ALA A 106 -14.34 19.83 -2.48
C ALA A 106 -15.13 20.96 -1.79
N THR A 107 -15.81 21.82 -2.56
CA THR A 107 -16.63 22.91 -2.00
C THR A 107 -17.74 22.41 -1.07
N LYS A 108 -18.37 21.27 -1.39
CA LYS A 108 -19.39 20.68 -0.53
C LYS A 108 -18.82 20.21 0.81
N VAL A 109 -17.62 19.64 0.81
CA VAL A 109 -16.92 19.19 2.03
C VAL A 109 -16.54 20.39 2.90
N ASP A 110 -16.04 21.46 2.29
CA ASP A 110 -15.69 22.69 3.02
C ASP A 110 -16.92 23.30 3.70
N LEU A 111 -18.06 23.36 3.00
CA LEU A 111 -19.30 23.89 3.58
C LEU A 111 -19.80 23.04 4.76
N ALA A 112 -19.77 21.71 4.63
CA ALA A 112 -20.16 20.82 5.73
C ALA A 112 -19.24 20.99 6.95
N THR A 113 -17.93 21.10 6.72
CA THR A 113 -16.93 21.31 7.78
C THR A 113 -17.11 22.67 8.46
N ALA A 114 -17.41 23.72 7.68
CA ALA A 114 -17.69 25.05 8.20
C ALA A 114 -18.98 25.08 9.05
N LEU A 115 -20.01 24.33 8.65
CA LEU A 115 -21.26 24.23 9.42
C LEU A 115 -21.07 23.45 10.73
N GLU A 116 -20.25 22.38 10.73
CA GLU A 116 -19.93 21.63 11.96
C GLU A 116 -19.07 22.45 12.95
N ALA A 117 -18.22 23.34 12.47
CA ALA A 117 -17.39 24.20 13.34
C ALA A 117 -18.15 25.37 13.99
N TRP A 118 -19.38 25.63 13.56
CA TRP A 118 -20.25 26.72 14.04
C TRP A 118 -21.47 26.21 14.83
N GLY A 119 -21.55 24.90 15.09
CA GLY A 119 -22.54 24.26 15.96
C GLY A 119 -21.89 23.68 17.22
#